data_AF-A0A7Y5JJP9-F1
#
_entry.id   AF-A0A7Y5JJP9-F1
#
_cell.length_a   1.000
_cell.length_b   1.000
_cell.length_c   1.000
_cell.angle_alpha   90.00
_cell.angle_beta   90.00
_cell.angle_gamma   90.00
#
_symmetry.space_group_name_H-M   'P 1'
#
loop_
_entity.id
_entity.type
_entity.pdbx_description
1 polymer ?
#
loop_
_entity_poly.entity_id
_entity_poly.type
_entity_poly.pdbx_seq_one_letter_code
_entity_poly.pdbx_strand_id
1 'polypeptide(L)'
;MTTKPRPMVERSPRHTLKHPEKLVVLVGNHVVALEPRTGDELWRSRLPGVFGQSIGTLLVQGDVVYAGLYGRLHCLSLEDGRILWSAELKGLGLGLVVIGTEDGPSSAPMALQSVVAQAELLD
;
A
#
# COMPACT_ATOMS: atom_id res chain seq x y z
N MET A 1 39.07 -29.68 31.03
CA MET A 1 37.67 -29.22 30.87
C MET A 1 37.73 -27.73 30.58
N THR A 2 37.57 -27.33 29.32
CA THR A 2 37.64 -25.92 28.88
C THR A 2 36.41 -25.62 28.04
N THR A 3 35.48 -24.83 28.60
CA THR A 3 34.26 -24.40 27.91
C THR A 3 34.57 -23.16 27.06
N LYS A 4 34.36 -23.28 25.75
CA LYS A 4 34.54 -22.17 24.80
C LYS A 4 33.45 -21.10 25.07
N PRO A 5 33.80 -19.81 25.17
CA PRO A 5 32.81 -18.77 25.43
C PRO A 5 31.81 -18.65 24.27
N ARG A 6 30.55 -18.41 24.62
CA ARG A 6 29.41 -18.28 23.70
C ARG A 6 29.57 -16.98 22.88
N PRO A 7 29.40 -16.99 21.54
CA PRO A 7 29.52 -15.78 20.75
C PRO A 7 28.41 -14.80 21.13
N MET A 8 28.80 -13.56 21.40
CA MET A 8 27.90 -12.46 21.73
C MET A 8 27.15 -12.07 20.45
N VAL A 9 25.82 -12.21 20.47
CA VAL A 9 24.96 -11.80 19.35
C VAL A 9 25.06 -10.27 19.23
N GLU A 10 25.75 -9.81 18.20
CA GLU A 10 25.84 -8.40 17.84
C GLU A 10 24.40 -7.91 17.53
N ARG A 11 23.92 -6.94 18.31
CA ARG A 11 22.57 -6.40 18.11
C ARG A 11 22.60 -5.61 16.81
N SER A 12 21.81 -6.05 15.83
CA SER A 12 21.66 -5.37 14.55
C SER A 12 21.41 -3.86 14.74
N PRO A 13 21.98 -3.00 13.87
CA PRO A 13 21.84 -1.55 13.99
C PRO A 13 20.35 -1.19 14.04
N ARG A 14 19.97 -0.36 15.02
CA ARG A 14 18.61 0.19 15.10
C ARG A 14 18.39 1.03 13.84
N HIS A 15 17.67 0.50 12.87
CA HIS A 15 17.19 1.29 11.75
C HIS A 15 16.41 2.49 12.31
N THR A 16 16.93 3.70 12.14
CA THR A 16 16.14 4.91 12.33
C THR A 16 15.07 4.89 11.25
N LEU A 17 13.84 4.52 11.62
CA LEU A 17 12.72 4.55 10.70
C LEU A 17 12.55 6.00 10.23
N LYS A 18 12.90 6.28 8.97
CA LYS A 18 12.43 7.50 8.32
C LYS A 18 10.92 7.36 8.23
N HIS A 19 10.20 8.23 8.93
CA HIS A 19 8.75 8.26 8.80
C HIS A 19 8.38 8.65 7.37
N PRO A 20 7.35 8.04 6.78
CA PRO A 20 6.79 8.55 5.53
C PRO A 20 6.31 10.00 5.74
N GLU A 21 6.09 10.74 4.65
CA GLU A 21 5.52 12.09 4.75
C GLU A 21 4.00 12.05 4.96
N LYS A 22 3.31 10.99 4.49
CA LYS A 22 1.87 10.81 4.64
C LYS A 22 1.54 9.32 4.84
N LEU A 23 0.56 9.02 5.68
CA LEU A 23 -0.07 7.70 5.75
C LEU A 23 -1.33 7.74 4.91
N VAL A 24 -1.45 6.84 3.93
CA VAL A 24 -2.64 6.78 3.07
C VAL A 24 -3.46 5.53 3.40
N VAL A 25 -4.75 5.73 3.65
CA VAL A 25 -5.68 4.70 4.10
C VAL A 25 -6.84 4.60 3.12
N LEU A 26 -7.23 3.37 2.76
CA LEU A 26 -8.45 3.08 2.02
C LEU A 26 -9.43 2.34 2.93
N VAL A 27 -10.62 2.90 3.10
CA VAL A 27 -11.69 2.27 3.90
C VAL A 27 -13.07 2.60 3.31
N GLY A 28 -13.87 1.56 3.06
CA GLY A 28 -15.14 1.71 2.35
C GLY A 28 -14.93 2.36 0.98
N ASN A 29 -15.56 3.51 0.76
CA ASN A 29 -15.38 4.33 -0.44
C ASN A 29 -14.56 5.60 -0.20
N HIS A 30 -13.71 5.63 0.83
CA HIS A 30 -12.87 6.79 1.12
C HIS A 30 -11.39 6.45 1.05
N VAL A 31 -10.63 7.36 0.45
CA VAL A 31 -9.18 7.45 0.61
C VAL A 31 -8.88 8.63 1.53
N VAL A 32 -8.04 8.43 2.54
CA VAL A 32 -7.68 9.45 3.52
C VAL A 32 -6.16 9.50 3.61
N ALA A 33 -5.58 10.70 3.60
CA ALA A 33 -4.20 10.91 4.02
C ALA A 33 -4.14 11.49 5.42
N LEU A 34 -3.27 10.93 6.24
CA LEU A 34 -3.02 11.33 7.61
C LEU A 34 -1.56 11.75 7.77
N GLU A 35 -1.31 12.71 8.66
CA GLU A 35 0.03 13.00 9.15
C GLU A 35 0.54 11.81 9.97
N PRO A 36 1.67 11.16 9.62
CA PRO A 36 2.09 9.92 10.26
C PRO A 36 2.41 10.03 11.75
N ARG A 37 2.77 11.24 12.24
CA ARG A 37 3.16 11.43 13.64
C ARG A 37 1.98 11.71 14.56
N THR A 38 0.94 12.38 14.05
CA THR A 38 -0.19 12.82 14.87
C THR A 38 -1.46 12.06 14.56
N GLY A 39 -1.57 11.49 13.35
CA GLY A 39 -2.81 10.93 12.83
C GLY A 39 -3.80 11.99 12.35
N ASP A 40 -3.40 13.27 12.27
CA ASP A 40 -4.28 14.34 11.79
C ASP A 40 -4.61 14.14 10.32
N GLU A 41 -5.87 14.35 9.96
CA GLU A 41 -6.31 14.27 8.57
C GLU A 41 -5.75 15.44 7.75
N LEU A 42 -4.98 15.10 6.71
CA LEU A 42 -4.45 16.05 5.74
C LEU A 42 -5.46 16.30 4.62
N TRP A 43 -6.06 15.21 4.11
CA TRP A 43 -7.12 15.26 3.11
C TRP A 43 -7.96 13.98 3.11
N ARG A 44 -9.15 14.07 2.52
CA ARG A 44 -10.09 12.95 2.34
C ARG A 44 -10.81 13.06 1.01
N SER A 45 -10.90 11.93 0.33
CA SER A 45 -11.60 11.80 -0.95
C SER A 45 -12.58 10.66 -0.95
N ARG A 46 -13.82 10.94 -1.39
CA ARG A 46 -14.85 9.94 -1.59
C ARG A 46 -14.79 9.43 -3.03
N LEU A 47 -14.60 8.13 -3.20
CA LEU A 47 -14.52 7.47 -4.49
C LEU A 47 -15.94 7.27 -5.08
N PRO A 48 -16.22 7.80 -6.28
CA PRO A 48 -17.52 7.68 -6.91
C PRO A 48 -17.75 6.25 -7.43
N GLY A 49 -19.02 5.83 -7.48
CA GLY A 49 -19.40 4.52 -8.03
C GLY A 49 -19.03 3.31 -7.17
N VAL A 50 -18.62 3.54 -5.91
CA VAL A 50 -18.37 2.51 -4.91
C VAL A 50 -19.52 2.54 -3.90
N PHE A 51 -20.16 1.39 -3.68
CA PHE A 51 -21.33 1.25 -2.83
C PHE A 51 -21.10 0.24 -1.70
N GLY A 52 -21.63 0.56 -0.51
CA GLY A 52 -21.57 -0.32 0.65
C GLY A 52 -20.19 -0.44 1.28
N GLN A 53 -20.02 -1.47 2.12
CA GLN A 53 -18.73 -1.87 2.66
C GLN A 53 -18.00 -2.67 1.58
N SER A 54 -16.89 -2.14 1.07
CA SER A 54 -16.07 -2.81 0.07
C SER A 54 -14.64 -2.92 0.59
N ILE A 55 -14.00 -4.05 0.29
CA ILE A 55 -12.58 -4.25 0.51
C ILE A 55 -11.89 -3.79 -0.76
N GLY A 56 -10.94 -2.87 -0.60
CA GLY A 56 -10.14 -2.35 -1.70
C GLY A 56 -8.66 -2.52 -1.46
N THR A 57 -7.88 -2.25 -2.50
CA THR A 57 -6.42 -2.17 -2.43
C THR A 57 -5.96 -0.76 -2.74
N LEU A 58 -4.79 -0.43 -2.19
CA LEU A 58 -4.17 0.87 -2.36
C LEU A 58 -2.70 0.70 -2.73
N LEU A 59 -2.24 1.49 -3.68
CA LEU A 59 -0.83 1.62 -4.03
C LEU A 59 -0.45 3.09 -4.10
N VAL A 60 0.62 3.48 -3.41
CA VAL A 60 1.22 4.81 -3.53
C VAL A 60 2.48 4.68 -4.40
N GLN A 61 2.59 5.47 -5.45
CA GLN A 61 3.75 5.49 -6.34
C GLN A 61 4.02 6.92 -6.79
N GLY A 62 5.19 7.46 -6.45
CA GLY A 62 5.50 8.87 -6.70
C GLY A 62 4.43 9.79 -6.10
N ASP A 63 3.88 10.67 -6.93
CA ASP A 63 2.91 11.69 -6.52
C ASP A 63 1.44 11.24 -6.68
N VAL A 64 1.19 9.95 -6.88
CA VAL A 64 -0.15 9.41 -7.08
C VAL A 64 -0.50 8.25 -6.15
N VAL A 65 -1.80 8.11 -5.92
CA VAL A 65 -2.42 7.02 -5.18
C VAL A 65 -3.39 6.29 -6.10
N TYR A 66 -3.18 4.99 -6.28
CA TYR A 66 -4.12 4.12 -6.97
C TYR A 66 -5.00 3.40 -5.93
N ALA A 67 -6.31 3.49 -6.11
CA ALA A 67 -7.30 2.81 -5.26
C ALA A 67 -8.19 1.90 -6.11
N GLY A 68 -8.08 0.59 -5.88
CA GLY A 68 -8.80 -0.45 -6.60
C GLY A 68 -9.88 -1.08 -5.74
N LEU A 69 -11.15 -0.95 -6.14
CA LEU A 69 -12.29 -1.49 -5.41
C LEU A 69 -13.55 -1.48 -6.26
N TYR A 70 -14.48 -2.41 -5.98
CA TYR A 70 -15.81 -2.45 -6.61
C TYR A 70 -15.77 -2.42 -8.17
N GLY A 71 -14.84 -3.18 -8.77
CA GLY A 71 -14.68 -3.23 -10.22
C GLY A 71 -14.21 -1.92 -10.84
N ARG A 72 -13.59 -1.04 -10.04
CA ARG A 72 -13.07 0.26 -10.48
C ARG A 72 -11.63 0.47 -10.00
N LEU A 73 -10.91 1.27 -10.77
CA LEU A 73 -9.60 1.79 -10.40
C LEU A 73 -9.66 3.32 -10.45
N HIS A 74 -9.28 3.94 -9.34
CA HIS A 74 -9.18 5.40 -9.22
C HIS A 74 -7.73 5.79 -9.07
N CYS A 75 -7.32 6.88 -9.72
CA CYS A 75 -6.03 7.52 -9.49
C CYS A 75 -6.26 8.89 -8.88
N LEU A 76 -5.58 9.16 -7.77
CA LEU A 76 -5.68 10.38 -7.00
C LEU A 76 -4.31 11.01 -6.88
N SER A 77 -4.27 12.34 -6.84
CA SER A 77 -3.08 13.09 -6.46
C SER A 77 -2.76 12.82 -4.98
N LEU A 78 -1.51 12.48 -4.66
CA LEU A 78 -1.04 12.29 -3.30
C LEU A 78 -0.97 13.61 -2.51
N GLU A 79 -0.84 14.73 -3.23
CA GLU A 79 -0.74 16.06 -2.64
C GLU A 79 -2.03 16.43 -1.90
N ASP A 80 -3.16 16.37 -2.61
CA ASP A 80 -4.45 16.96 -2.22
C ASP A 80 -5.62 15.96 -2.26
N GLY A 81 -5.39 14.71 -2.66
CA GLY A 81 -6.42 13.69 -2.78
C GLY A 81 -7.34 13.87 -3.99
N ARG A 82 -7.10 14.83 -4.89
CA ARG A 82 -7.98 15.04 -6.03
C ARG A 82 -7.95 13.84 -6.98
N ILE A 83 -9.11 13.36 -7.39
CA ILE A 83 -9.22 12.30 -8.40
C ILE A 83 -8.73 12.84 -9.74
N LEU A 84 -7.63 12.28 -10.25
CA LEU A 84 -7.05 12.60 -11.54
C LEU A 84 -7.79 11.88 -12.67
N TRP A 85 -8.12 10.60 -12.46
CA TRP A 85 -8.94 9.81 -13.37
C TRP A 85 -9.61 8.63 -12.68
N SER A 86 -10.58 8.00 -13.36
CA SER A 86 -11.25 6.78 -12.91
C SER A 86 -11.55 5.87 -14.09
N ALA A 87 -11.37 4.57 -13.89
CA ALA A 87 -11.61 3.54 -14.90
C ALA A 87 -12.51 2.43 -14.35
N GLU A 88 -13.45 1.97 -15.18
CA GLU A 88 -14.26 0.77 -14.90
C GLU A 88 -13.60 -0.47 -15.49
N LEU A 89 -13.45 -1.49 -14.66
CA LEU A 89 -12.93 -2.81 -15.02
C LEU A 89 -14.07 -3.70 -15.52
N LYS A 90 -14.67 -3.29 -16.66
CA LYS A 90 -15.88 -3.91 -17.20
C LYS A 90 -15.67 -5.40 -17.50
N GLY A 91 -16.64 -6.23 -17.10
CA GLY A 91 -16.63 -7.66 -17.37
C GLY A 91 -15.74 -8.51 -16.45
N LEU A 92 -15.01 -7.90 -15.50
CA LEU A 92 -14.14 -8.62 -14.55
C LEU A 92 -14.80 -8.91 -13.19
N GLY A 93 -16.04 -8.47 -13.01
CA GLY A 93 -16.78 -8.61 -11.75
C GLY A 93 -16.35 -7.59 -10.68
N LEU A 94 -16.72 -7.88 -9.42
CA LEU A 94 -16.48 -7.02 -8.26
C LEU A 94 -15.46 -7.63 -7.27
N GLY A 95 -14.62 -8.53 -7.77
CA GLY A 95 -13.57 -9.17 -6.97
C GLY A 95 -12.50 -8.19 -6.48
N LEU A 96 -11.56 -8.71 -5.68
CA LEU A 96 -10.44 -7.92 -5.19
C LEU A 96 -9.59 -7.42 -6.37
N VAL A 97 -9.38 -6.11 -6.44
CA VAL A 97 -8.43 -5.52 -7.39
C VAL A 97 -7.04 -5.65 -6.77
N VAL A 98 -6.05 -6.18 -7.50
CA VAL A 98 -4.64 -6.16 -7.08
C VAL A 98 -3.86 -5.36 -8.10
N ILE A 99 -3.04 -4.43 -7.62
CA ILE A 99 -2.32 -3.46 -8.45
C ILE A 99 -0.84 -3.84 -8.46
N GLY A 100 -0.24 -3.87 -9.64
CA GLY A 100 1.19 -4.06 -9.84
C GLY A 100 1.70 -3.01 -10.81
N THR A 101 3.00 -2.73 -10.76
CA THR A 101 3.66 -1.75 -11.63
C THR A 101 4.95 -2.36 -12.17
N GLU A 102 5.36 -1.93 -13.35
CA GLU A 102 6.56 -2.43 -14.03
C GLU A 102 7.85 -2.19 -13.23
N ASP A 103 7.93 -1.09 -12.48
CA ASP A 103 9.15 -0.64 -11.77
C ASP A 103 9.13 -0.91 -10.25
N GLY A 104 8.14 -1.64 -9.72
CA GLY A 104 8.04 -1.94 -8.29
C GLY A 104 6.63 -1.85 -7.72
N PRO A 105 6.50 -1.48 -6.44
CA PRO A 105 5.69 -2.19 -5.44
C PRO A 105 4.26 -2.53 -5.89
N SER A 106 3.82 -3.74 -5.54
CA SER A 106 2.43 -4.18 -5.72
C SER A 106 1.58 -3.84 -4.49
N SER A 107 0.30 -3.53 -4.68
CA SER A 107 -0.69 -3.42 -3.60
C SER A 107 -1.06 -4.77 -2.97
N ALA A 108 -0.42 -5.86 -3.41
CA ALA A 108 -0.68 -7.20 -2.89
C ALA A 108 -0.44 -7.23 -1.37
N PRO A 109 -1.33 -7.83 -0.58
CA PRO A 109 -1.08 -8.03 0.85
C PRO A 109 0.23 -8.79 1.04
N MET A 110 1.04 -8.37 2.01
CA MET A 110 2.43 -8.79 2.25
C MET A 110 2.63 -10.33 2.25
N ALA A 111 1.60 -11.11 2.57
CA ALA A 111 1.61 -12.58 2.49
C ALA A 111 1.86 -13.14 1.06
N LEU A 112 1.49 -12.40 0.00
CA LEU A 112 1.73 -12.78 -1.39
C LEU A 112 3.07 -12.23 -1.92
N GLN A 113 3.60 -11.17 -1.32
CA GLN A 113 4.88 -10.57 -1.74
C GLN A 113 6.08 -11.45 -1.37
N SER A 114 6.00 -12.19 -0.25
CA SER A 114 7.07 -13.12 0.18
C SER A 114 7.35 -14.24 -0.82
N VAL A 115 6.35 -14.65 -1.61
CA VAL A 115 6.51 -15.71 -2.62
C VAL A 115 7.28 -15.19 -3.83
N VAL A 116 7.11 -13.91 -4.19
CA VAL A 116 7.81 -13.30 -5.33
C VAL A 116 9.26 -12.99 -4.98
N ALA A 117 9.53 -12.49 -3.76
CA ALA A 117 10.91 -12.20 -3.32
C ALA A 117 11.78 -13.46 -3.16
N GLN A 118 11.18 -14.64 -2.96
CA GLN A 118 11.91 -15.92 -2.89
C GLN A 118 12.20 -16.52 -4.27
N ALA A 119 11.43 -16.15 -5.31
CA ALA A 119 11.67 -16.61 -6.67
C ALA A 119 12.91 -15.93 -7.30
N GLU A 120 13.15 -14.66 -7.00
CA GLU A 120 14.30 -13.90 -7.51
C GLU A 120 15.65 -14.25 -6.84
N LEU A 121 15.64 -15.06 -5.79
CA LEU A 121 16.86 -15.53 -5.10
C LEU A 121 17.34 -16.91 -5.59
N LEU A 122 16.71 -17.47 -6.62
CA LEU A 122 17.03 -18.78 -7.18
C LEU A 122 17.53 -18.74 -8.64
N ASP A 123 17.79 -17.56 -9.20
CA ASP A 123 18.48 -17.38 -10.49
C ASP A 123 19.95 -16.99 -10.31
#